data_AF-A0A6A7MCI5-F1
#
_entry.id   AF-A0A6A7MCI5-F1
#
_cell.length_a   1.000
_cell.length_b   1.000
_cell.length_c   1.000
_cell.angle_alpha   90.00
_cell.angle_beta   90.00
_cell.angle_gamma   90.00
#
_symmetry.space_group_name_H-M   'P 1'
#
loop_
_entity.id
_entity.type
_entity.pdbx_description
1 polymer ?
#
loop_
_entity_poly.entity_id
_entity_poly.type
_entity_poly.pdbx_seq_one_letter_code
_entity_poly.pdbx_strand_id
1 'polypeptide(L)'
;MTEPHDPTLDVLLDLDGQVLVVDPEGGHWVRFVVTQVPVSPEKPHGIDYSLTLHGPEGERLVGFDNAHPVVRQKRGEPQDHRHRLRTIRPYEYQDAATLLADFWTTVDAVLRERGVIP
;
A
#
# COMPACT_ATOMS: atom_id res chain seq x y z
N MET A 1 -8.45 14.04 -20.72
CA MET A 1 -7.29 14.76 -20.17
C MET A 1 -6.39 13.67 -19.63
N THR A 2 -5.20 13.51 -20.19
CA THR A 2 -4.21 12.57 -19.65
C THR A 2 -3.85 13.06 -18.25
N GLU A 3 -4.04 12.23 -17.23
CA GLU A 3 -3.50 12.52 -15.90
C GLU A 3 -2.01 12.83 -16.04
N PRO A 4 -1.48 13.83 -15.31
CA PRO A 4 -0.06 14.14 -15.35
C PRO A 4 0.74 12.88 -14.97
N HIS A 5 1.77 12.59 -15.76
CA HIS A 5 2.67 11.47 -15.50
C HIS A 5 3.30 11.62 -14.11
N ASP A 6 3.12 10.63 -13.25
CA ASP A 6 3.74 10.58 -11.92
C ASP A 6 5.26 10.41 -12.07
N PRO A 7 6.08 11.43 -11.76
CA PRO A 7 7.54 11.34 -11.91
C PRO A 7 8.19 10.43 -10.85
N THR A 8 7.44 9.98 -9.85
CA THR A 8 7.91 9.14 -8.74
C THR A 8 7.52 7.68 -8.88
N LEU A 9 6.79 7.32 -9.94
CA LEU A 9 6.33 5.96 -10.20
C LEU A 9 7.49 4.96 -10.33
N ASP A 10 8.58 5.34 -10.99
CA ASP A 10 9.75 4.46 -11.14
C ASP A 10 10.31 4.01 -9.78
N VAL A 11 10.29 4.89 -8.78
CA VAL A 11 10.74 4.56 -7.42
C VAL A 11 9.86 3.49 -6.79
N LEU A 12 8.54 3.56 -6.99
CA LEU A 12 7.62 2.56 -6.47
C LEU A 12 7.76 1.22 -7.20
N LEU A 13 8.02 1.24 -8.51
CA LEU A 13 8.27 0.03 -9.30
C LEU A 13 9.58 -0.67 -8.91
N ASP A 14 10.64 0.11 -8.62
CA ASP A 14 11.93 -0.42 -8.15
C ASP A 14 11.84 -1.13 -6.78
N LEU A 15 10.76 -0.90 -6.02
CA LEU A 15 10.49 -1.59 -4.76
C LEU A 15 9.83 -2.96 -4.97
N ASP A 16 9.40 -3.34 -6.17
CA ASP A 16 8.74 -4.62 -6.39
C ASP A 16 9.59 -5.80 -5.90
N GLY A 17 8.95 -6.71 -5.16
CA GLY A 17 9.59 -7.88 -4.56
C GLY A 17 10.46 -7.59 -3.34
N GLN A 18 10.67 -6.32 -2.95
CA GLN A 18 11.44 -6.01 -1.75
C GLN A 18 10.70 -6.41 -0.47
N VAL A 19 11.48 -6.92 0.49
CA VAL A 19 11.06 -7.21 1.86
C VAL A 19 12.02 -6.51 2.81
N LEU A 20 11.50 -5.65 3.67
CA LEU A 20 12.28 -4.85 4.61
C LEU A 20 11.91 -5.25 6.03
N VAL A 21 12.90 -5.57 6.86
CA VAL A 21 12.69 -5.75 8.31
C VAL A 21 12.68 -4.35 8.95
N VAL A 22 11.64 -4.04 9.72
CA VAL A 22 11.35 -2.66 10.18
C VAL A 22 11.34 -2.50 11.69
N ASP A 23 11.75 -3.51 12.43
CA ASP A 23 11.88 -3.46 13.89
C ASP A 23 13.23 -4.02 14.39
N PRO A 24 13.64 -3.67 15.62
CA PRO A 24 14.89 -4.13 16.19
C PRO A 24 14.93 -5.63 16.51
N GLU A 25 13.79 -6.25 16.80
CA GLU A 25 13.69 -7.67 17.19
C GLU A 25 13.55 -8.60 15.96
N GLY A 26 13.33 -8.03 14.78
CA GLY A 26 13.19 -8.74 13.51
C GLY A 26 11.84 -9.42 13.32
N GLY A 27 10.84 -9.08 14.15
CA GLY A 27 9.51 -9.68 14.10
C GLY A 27 8.55 -9.02 13.12
N HIS A 28 8.82 -7.81 12.65
CA HIS A 28 7.98 -7.02 11.77
C HIS A 28 8.69 -6.75 10.44
N TRP A 29 7.97 -6.97 9.36
CA TRP A 29 8.50 -6.75 8.02
C TRP A 29 7.47 -6.13 7.10
N VAL A 30 7.97 -5.31 6.20
CA VAL A 30 7.22 -4.72 5.11
C VAL A 30 7.49 -5.49 3.83
N ARG A 31 6.49 -5.65 2.98
CA ARG A 31 6.65 -6.16 1.61
C ARG A 31 5.96 -5.28 0.59
N PHE A 32 6.62 -5.18 -0.55
CA PHE A 32 6.15 -4.48 -1.72
C PHE A 32 5.92 -5.51 -2.84
N VAL A 33 4.73 -5.45 -3.43
CA VAL A 33 4.43 -6.10 -4.72
C VAL A 33 3.82 -5.01 -5.58
N VAL A 34 4.51 -4.61 -6.64
CA VAL A 34 4.14 -3.48 -7.49
C VAL A 34 4.41 -3.83 -8.94
N THR A 35 3.40 -3.72 -9.79
CA THR A 35 3.58 -3.96 -11.23
C THR A 35 2.85 -2.90 -12.05
N GLN A 36 3.45 -2.52 -13.18
CA GLN A 36 2.77 -1.69 -14.16
C GLN A 36 1.74 -2.53 -14.92
N VAL A 37 0.53 -2.00 -15.07
CA VAL A 37 -0.58 -2.68 -15.75
C VAL A 37 -1.27 -1.73 -16.73
N PRO A 38 -2.00 -2.23 -17.73
CA PRO A 38 -2.82 -1.38 -18.58
C PRO A 38 -3.83 -0.59 -17.74
N VAL A 39 -3.98 0.70 -18.06
CA VAL A 39 -4.98 1.58 -17.43
C VAL A 39 -6.38 0.98 -17.63
N SER A 40 -7.14 0.92 -16.55
CA SER A 40 -8.55 0.53 -16.55
C SER A 40 -9.36 1.43 -15.60
N PRO A 41 -10.69 1.44 -15.67
CA PRO A 41 -11.51 2.18 -14.70
C PRO A 41 -11.24 1.80 -13.24
N GLU A 42 -10.89 0.54 -12.98
CA GLU A 42 -10.53 0.02 -11.66
C GLU A 42 -9.11 0.41 -11.22
N LYS A 43 -8.21 0.61 -12.18
CA LYS A 43 -6.79 0.95 -11.98
C LYS A 43 -6.42 2.12 -12.91
N PRO A 44 -6.97 3.32 -12.67
CA PRO A 44 -6.80 4.47 -13.58
C PRO A 44 -5.33 4.90 -13.67
N HIS A 45 -4.56 4.66 -12.61
CA HIS A 45 -3.16 5.03 -12.50
C HIS A 45 -2.20 4.04 -13.20
N GLY A 46 -2.72 2.96 -13.81
CA GLY A 46 -1.90 2.00 -14.56
C GLY A 46 -0.93 1.18 -13.68
N ILE A 47 -1.27 1.02 -12.41
CA ILE A 47 -0.48 0.25 -11.44
C ILE A 47 -1.34 -0.76 -10.70
N ASP A 48 -0.75 -1.92 -10.43
CA ASP A 48 -1.26 -2.91 -9.49
C ASP A 48 -0.28 -2.97 -8.33
N TYR A 49 -0.77 -2.74 -7.11
CA TYR A 49 0.10 -2.68 -5.95
C TYR A 49 -0.47 -3.37 -4.72
N SER A 50 0.43 -3.88 -3.88
CA SER A 50 0.17 -4.36 -2.53
C SER A 50 1.39 -4.04 -1.65
N LEU A 51 1.22 -3.07 -0.76
CA LEU A 51 2.18 -2.66 0.26
C LEU A 51 1.66 -3.17 1.61
N THR A 52 2.44 -4.00 2.30
CA THR A 52 1.96 -4.66 3.52
C THR A 52 2.95 -4.59 4.67
N LEU A 53 2.45 -4.40 5.89
CA LEU A 53 3.19 -4.64 7.12
C LEU A 53 2.70 -5.95 7.73
N HIS A 54 3.63 -6.79 8.14
CA HIS A 54 3.39 -8.05 8.81
C HIS A 54 3.99 -8.06 10.22
N GLY A 55 3.32 -8.78 11.13
CA GLY A 55 3.83 -9.08 12.47
C GLY A 55 4.62 -10.39 12.54
N PRO A 56 5.09 -10.76 13.75
CA PRO A 56 5.97 -11.93 13.96
C PRO A 56 5.32 -13.26 13.59
N GLU A 57 4.00 -13.35 13.71
CA GLU A 57 3.22 -14.55 13.37
C GLU A 57 2.77 -14.53 11.89
N GLY A 58 3.27 -13.57 11.10
CA GLY A 58 2.94 -13.37 9.69
C GLY A 58 1.61 -12.67 9.46
N GLU A 59 0.91 -12.23 10.51
CA GLU A 59 -0.37 -11.55 10.37
C GLU A 59 -0.22 -10.18 9.68
N ARG A 60 -1.11 -9.86 8.73
CA ARG A 60 -1.12 -8.54 8.07
C ARG A 60 -1.67 -7.48 9.03
N LEU A 61 -0.83 -6.51 9.39
CA LEU A 61 -1.16 -5.42 10.30
C LEU A 61 -1.65 -4.18 9.54
N VAL A 62 -0.97 -3.87 8.44
CA VAL A 62 -1.28 -2.76 7.53
C VAL A 62 -1.26 -3.28 6.09
N GLY A 63 -2.09 -2.69 5.26
CA GLY A 63 -2.15 -2.98 3.85
C GLY A 63 -2.58 -1.77 3.05
N PHE A 64 -1.93 -1.50 1.92
CA PHE A 64 -2.44 -0.61 0.89
C PHE A 64 -2.44 -1.44 -0.39
N ASP A 65 -3.60 -1.63 -1.01
CA ASP A 65 -3.71 -2.40 -2.24
C ASP A 65 -4.89 -1.94 -3.10
N ASN A 66 -4.89 -2.36 -4.37
CA ASN A 66 -5.95 -2.04 -5.34
C ASN A 66 -6.42 -3.28 -6.12
N ALA A 67 -6.26 -4.47 -5.52
CA ALA A 67 -6.54 -5.75 -6.17
C ALA A 67 -8.03 -6.11 -6.26
N HIS A 68 -8.87 -5.50 -5.40
CA HIS A 68 -10.29 -5.78 -5.34
C HIS A 68 -11.09 -4.57 -4.80
N PRO A 69 -12.38 -4.44 -5.15
CA PRO A 69 -13.20 -3.32 -4.67
C PRO A 69 -13.49 -3.41 -3.18
N VAL A 70 -13.64 -2.25 -2.52
CA VAL A 70 -14.15 -2.18 -1.15
C VAL A 70 -15.66 -2.42 -1.13
N VAL A 71 -16.16 -3.07 -0.07
CA VAL A 71 -17.60 -3.30 0.12
C VAL A 71 -18.35 -1.96 -0.02
N ARG A 72 -19.23 -1.87 -1.04
CA ARG A 72 -20.04 -0.71 -1.48
C ARG A 72 -19.50 0.14 -2.64
N GLN A 73 -18.34 -0.17 -3.23
CA GLN A 73 -17.96 0.46 -4.50
C GLN A 73 -18.78 -0.07 -5.68
N LYS A 74 -19.10 0.82 -6.62
CA LYS A 74 -19.72 0.44 -7.90
C LYS A 74 -18.66 -0.18 -8.81
N ARG A 75 -19.10 -1.02 -9.75
CA ARG A 75 -18.21 -1.53 -10.80
C ARG A 75 -17.64 -0.37 -11.62
N GLY A 76 -16.34 -0.41 -11.91
CA GLY A 76 -15.64 0.62 -12.68
C GLY A 76 -15.21 1.85 -11.88
N GLU A 77 -15.17 1.79 -10.55
CA GLU A 77 -14.54 2.80 -9.69
C GLU A 77 -13.12 2.36 -9.27
N PRO A 78 -12.20 3.31 -9.00
CA PRO A 78 -10.85 3.01 -8.54
C PRO A 78 -10.87 2.13 -7.29
N GLN A 79 -10.09 1.06 -7.28
CA GLN A 79 -10.15 0.03 -6.23
C GLN A 79 -9.16 0.26 -5.10
N ASP A 80 -8.46 1.39 -5.11
CA ASP A 80 -7.44 1.73 -4.12
C ASP A 80 -8.04 1.76 -2.71
N HIS A 81 -7.42 1.01 -1.80
CA HIS A 81 -7.88 0.93 -0.43
C HIS A 81 -6.76 0.59 0.53
N ARG A 82 -7.03 0.85 1.81
CA ARG A 82 -6.14 0.52 2.92
C ARG A 82 -6.80 -0.39 3.93
N HIS A 83 -6.01 -1.32 4.44
CA HIS A 83 -6.29 -2.22 5.54
C HIS A 83 -5.52 -1.75 6.77
N ARG A 84 -6.22 -1.65 7.90
CA ARG A 84 -5.60 -1.59 9.22
C ARG A 84 -6.27 -2.61 10.12
N LEU A 85 -5.52 -3.63 10.52
CA LEU A 85 -6.04 -4.83 11.18
C LEU A 85 -7.22 -5.42 10.38
N ARG A 86 -8.44 -5.37 10.93
CA ARG A 86 -9.67 -5.93 10.31
C ARG A 86 -10.52 -4.88 9.58
N THR A 87 -10.03 -3.66 9.45
CA THR A 87 -10.80 -2.54 8.86
C THR A 87 -10.29 -2.20 7.48
N ILE A 88 -11.19 -2.18 6.50
CA ILE A 88 -10.94 -1.75 5.12
C ILE A 88 -11.57 -0.36 4.90
N ARG A 89 -10.84 0.53 4.25
CA ARG A 89 -11.32 1.87 3.86
C ARG A 89 -10.83 2.22 2.45
N PRO A 90 -11.65 2.88 1.61
CA PRO A 90 -11.16 3.46 0.36
C PRO A 90 -9.94 4.35 0.60
N TYR A 91 -9.04 4.38 -0.37
CA TYR A 91 -7.85 5.22 -0.40
C TYR A 91 -7.92 6.07 -1.66
N GLU A 92 -7.65 7.37 -1.53
CA GLU A 92 -7.61 8.29 -2.66
C GLU A 92 -6.16 8.41 -3.12
N TYR A 93 -5.79 7.66 -4.17
CA TYR A 93 -4.46 7.72 -4.73
C TYR A 93 -4.21 9.09 -5.36
N GLN A 94 -3.04 9.66 -5.07
CA GLN A 94 -2.61 10.96 -5.62
C GLN A 94 -1.39 10.77 -6.52
N ASP A 95 -0.33 10.17 -5.97
CA ASP A 95 0.89 9.77 -6.66
C ASP A 95 1.64 8.70 -5.83
N ALA A 96 2.66 8.08 -6.41
CA ALA A 96 3.46 7.03 -5.81
C ALA A 96 4.22 7.49 -4.56
N ALA A 97 4.74 8.72 -4.57
CA ALA A 97 5.40 9.31 -3.42
C ALA A 97 4.44 9.45 -2.22
N THR A 98 3.22 9.92 -2.45
CA THR A 98 2.17 10.05 -1.44
C THR A 98 1.73 8.69 -0.92
N LEU A 99 1.53 7.71 -1.81
CA LEU A 99 1.24 6.31 -1.43
C LEU A 99 2.30 5.76 -0.48
N LEU A 100 3.59 5.92 -0.82
CA LEU A 100 4.69 5.47 0.02
C LEU A 100 4.73 6.22 1.36
N ALA A 101 4.58 7.54 1.35
CA ALA A 101 4.60 8.36 2.57
C ALA A 101 3.45 8.01 3.52
N ASP A 102 2.23 7.83 2.99
CA ASP A 102 1.05 7.43 3.76
C ASP A 102 1.19 6.02 4.33
N PHE A 103 1.74 5.09 3.53
CA PHE A 103 2.02 3.73 3.96
C PHE A 103 3.01 3.74 5.14
N TRP A 104 4.17 4.39 4.98
CA TRP A 104 5.18 4.47 6.04
C TRP A 104 4.67 5.19 7.30
N THR A 105 3.91 6.27 7.15
CA THR A 105 3.25 6.95 8.28
C THR A 105 2.33 5.99 9.05
N THR A 106 1.61 5.12 8.34
CA THR A 106 0.71 4.13 8.96
C THR A 106 1.50 2.99 9.62
N VAL A 107 2.59 2.53 9.00
CA VAL A 107 3.52 1.55 9.59
C VAL A 107 4.06 2.06 10.91
N ASP A 108 4.62 3.27 10.91
CA ASP A 108 5.16 3.96 12.07
C ASP A 108 4.14 4.05 13.22
N ALA A 109 2.91 4.47 12.90
CA ALA A 109 1.84 4.56 13.88
C ALA A 109 1.53 3.19 14.52
N VAL A 110 1.43 2.13 13.72
CA VAL A 110 1.14 0.78 14.22
C VAL A 110 2.29 0.21 15.05
N LEU A 111 3.54 0.45 14.64
CA LEU A 111 4.70 0.00 15.40
C LEU A 111 4.80 0.72 16.76
N ARG A 112 4.52 2.04 16.81
CA ARG A 112 4.45 2.79 18.07
C ARG A 112 3.33 2.31 18.98
N GLU A 113 2.13 2.10 18.44
CA GLU A 113 0.99 1.58 19.21
C GLU A 113 1.27 0.20 19.82
N ARG A 114 2.12 -0.61 19.16
CA ARG A 114 2.55 -1.92 19.63
C ARG A 114 3.79 -1.88 20.53
N GLY A 115 4.38 -0.70 20.75
CA GLY A 115 5.58 -0.53 21.58
C GLY A 115 6.86 -1.06 20.94
N VAL A 116 6.87 -1.25 19.62
CA VAL A 116 8.01 -1.80 18.85
C VAL A 116 9.08 -0.73 18.60
N ILE A 117 8.64 0.51 18.38
CA ILE A 117 9.49 1.69 18.20
C ILE A 117 8.99 2.81 19.13
N PRO A 118 9.87 3.74 19.55
CA PRO A 118 9.51 4.84 20.45
C PRO A 118 8.54 5.86 19.86
#